data_AF-A0A2P8D3Y9-F1
#
_entry.id   AF-A0A2P8D3Y9-F1
#
_cell.length_a   1.000
_cell.length_b   1.000
_cell.length_c   1.000
_cell.angle_alpha   90.00
_cell.angle_beta   90.00
_cell.angle_gamma   90.00
#
_symmetry.space_group_name_H-M   'P 1'
#
loop_
_entity.id
_entity.type
_entity.pdbx_description
1 polymer ?
#
loop_
_entity_poly.entity_id
_entity_poly.type
_entity_poly.pdbx_seq_one_letter_code
_entity_poly.pdbx_strand_id
1 'polypeptide(L)'
;MGWNSIKYLLLLATLSGCLVALGQTKKTKPVKKEPEDSLNRTDERKQKQGTWFYRHEALRGEPAYSEFGNYKDDRKTGRWIKLDGENRLVSIENFSRGVLNGESQYYEEGKLTCIGTYRGLNPDNKVDSIWVTDPLSDQEVMVVVPSERGTMKHGLWRYYDARTGQLTREEEYQVDDLIFKKDFQYVTHTDSLRLKQRIDNMPHNRKTKSPERKVKSNIY
;
A
#
# COMPACT_ATOMS: atom_id res chain seq x y z
N MET A 1 -47.83 -54.93 -32.36
CA MET A 1 -49.02 -54.27 -32.94
C MET A 1 -49.80 -53.70 -31.76
N GLY A 2 -49.61 -52.45 -31.36
CA GLY A 2 -50.21 -51.23 -31.92
C GLY A 2 -50.95 -50.59 -30.73
N TRP A 3 -50.42 -49.55 -30.07
CA TRP A 3 -50.50 -48.12 -30.36
C TRP A 3 -51.45 -47.42 -29.35
N ASN A 4 -50.95 -46.33 -28.77
CA ASN A 4 -51.64 -45.13 -28.23
C ASN A 4 -52.05 -45.20 -26.75
N SER A 5 -51.44 -44.41 -25.85
CA SER A 5 -51.40 -42.93 -25.72
C SER A 5 -52.61 -42.39 -24.97
N ILE A 6 -52.38 -41.29 -24.22
CA ILE A 6 -53.34 -40.40 -23.49
C ILE A 6 -53.42 -40.76 -21.99
N LYS A 7 -52.60 -40.20 -21.09
CA LYS A 7 -52.51 -38.82 -20.56
C LYS A 7 -53.76 -38.31 -19.82
N TYR A 8 -53.49 -37.98 -18.55
CA TYR A 8 -54.20 -37.14 -17.58
C TYR A 8 -55.33 -37.77 -16.77
N LEU A 9 -55.12 -37.91 -15.46
CA LEU A 9 -56.17 -37.58 -14.50
C LEU A 9 -55.60 -37.28 -13.09
N LEU A 10 -55.93 -36.08 -12.62
CA LEU A 10 -56.28 -35.65 -11.26
C LEU A 10 -55.36 -36.02 -10.06
N LEU A 11 -54.72 -35.07 -9.38
CA LEU A 11 -55.23 -34.11 -8.38
C LEU A 11 -55.28 -34.66 -6.93
N LEU A 12 -54.56 -33.96 -6.06
CA LEU A 12 -54.89 -33.61 -4.66
C LEU A 12 -54.55 -34.59 -3.50
N ALA A 13 -53.55 -34.14 -2.73
CA ALA A 13 -53.51 -34.04 -1.27
C ALA A 13 -53.37 -35.29 -0.39
N THR A 14 -52.31 -35.32 0.42
CA THR A 14 -52.30 -34.97 1.87
C THR A 14 -50.97 -35.43 2.48
N LEU A 15 -50.17 -34.50 3.02
CA LEU A 15 -50.00 -34.32 4.47
C LEU A 15 -49.43 -35.56 5.18
N SER A 16 -48.11 -35.70 5.18
CA SER A 16 -47.42 -36.41 6.27
C SER A 16 -46.04 -35.80 6.48
N GLY A 17 -45.88 -35.20 7.64
CA GLY A 17 -44.68 -34.48 8.04
C GLY A 17 -43.53 -35.42 8.37
N CYS A 18 -42.32 -35.01 7.96
CA CYS A 18 -41.09 -35.22 8.70
C CYS A 18 -40.06 -34.21 8.18
N LEU A 19 -40.08 -33.01 8.77
CA LEU A 19 -38.93 -32.11 8.75
C LEU A 19 -37.85 -32.76 9.61
N VAL A 20 -36.99 -33.58 9.01
CA VAL A 20 -35.72 -33.95 9.64
C VAL A 20 -34.72 -32.86 9.28
N ALA A 21 -34.63 -31.86 10.15
CA ALA A 21 -33.55 -30.87 10.12
C ALA A 21 -32.25 -31.58 10.52
N LEU A 22 -31.50 -32.09 9.54
CA LEU A 22 -30.10 -32.47 9.72
C LEU A 22 -29.28 -31.18 9.88
N GLY A 23 -29.10 -30.75 11.12
CA GLY A 23 -28.12 -29.71 11.45
C GLY A 23 -26.72 -30.18 11.05
N GLN A 24 -26.18 -29.61 9.98
CA GLN A 24 -24.76 -29.78 9.66
C GLN A 24 -23.96 -28.99 10.71
N THR A 25 -23.50 -29.70 11.75
CA THR A 25 -22.43 -29.18 12.59
C THR A 25 -21.19 -29.07 11.71
N LYS A 26 -20.86 -27.85 11.30
CA LYS A 26 -19.54 -27.55 10.74
C LYS A 26 -18.54 -27.93 11.82
N LYS A 27 -17.95 -29.12 11.72
CA LYS A 27 -16.75 -29.49 12.44
C LYS A 27 -15.69 -28.47 12.03
N THR A 28 -15.52 -27.43 12.84
CA THR A 28 -14.34 -26.58 12.79
C THR A 28 -13.17 -27.53 12.95
N LYS A 29 -12.34 -27.61 11.90
CA LYS A 29 -11.08 -28.33 11.96
C LYS A 29 -10.38 -27.83 13.24
N PRO A 30 -9.91 -28.70 14.14
CA PRO A 30 -9.06 -28.22 15.23
C PRO A 30 -7.91 -27.48 14.56
N VAL A 31 -7.78 -26.19 14.86
CA VAL A 31 -6.62 -25.40 14.47
C VAL A 31 -5.44 -26.18 15.02
N LYS A 32 -4.67 -26.83 14.13
CA LYS A 32 -3.42 -27.46 14.52
C LYS A 32 -2.61 -26.36 15.19
N LYS A 33 -2.34 -26.51 16.48
CA LYS A 33 -1.33 -25.72 17.16
C LYS A 33 -0.05 -25.97 16.35
N GLU A 34 0.35 -24.99 15.54
CA GLU A 34 1.64 -25.02 14.84
C GLU A 34 2.70 -25.43 15.87
N PRO A 35 3.62 -26.34 15.54
CA PRO A 35 4.62 -26.75 16.50
C PRO A 35 5.33 -25.49 16.99
N GLU A 36 5.39 -25.36 18.31
CA GLU A 36 6.05 -24.28 19.08
C GLU A 36 7.54 -24.13 18.72
N ASP A 37 8.03 -25.00 17.83
CA ASP A 37 9.40 -25.26 17.40
C ASP A 37 9.69 -24.78 15.94
N SER A 38 8.79 -24.01 15.33
CA SER A 38 8.96 -23.49 13.95
C SER A 38 9.65 -22.12 13.88
N LEU A 39 9.85 -21.46 15.02
CA LEU A 39 10.43 -20.12 15.10
C LEU A 39 11.96 -20.17 15.16
N ASN A 40 12.61 -19.18 14.55
CA ASN A 40 14.04 -18.94 14.65
C ASN A 40 14.93 -20.14 14.23
N ARG A 41 14.57 -20.79 13.11
CA ARG A 41 15.27 -21.98 12.61
C ARG A 41 16.44 -21.64 11.69
N THR A 42 17.49 -22.45 11.77
CA THR A 42 18.63 -22.41 10.83
C THR A 42 18.73 -23.71 10.03
N ASP A 43 19.31 -23.65 8.84
CA ASP A 43 19.64 -24.84 8.03
C ASP A 43 20.99 -25.47 8.42
N GLU A 44 21.40 -26.51 7.68
CA GLU A 44 22.68 -27.22 7.85
C GLU A 44 23.91 -26.30 7.72
N ARG A 45 23.77 -25.18 6.99
CA ARG A 45 24.80 -24.16 6.79
C ARG A 45 24.75 -23.06 7.85
N LYS A 46 23.90 -23.21 8.88
CA LYS A 46 23.61 -22.23 9.93
C LYS A 46 22.98 -20.94 9.41
N GLN A 47 22.37 -20.97 8.22
CA GLN A 47 21.69 -19.82 7.66
C GLN A 47 20.25 -19.78 8.17
N LYS A 48 19.74 -18.58 8.45
CA LYS A 48 18.37 -18.36 8.92
C LYS A 48 17.35 -18.74 7.85
N GLN A 49 16.35 -19.54 8.24
CA GLN A 49 15.25 -19.98 7.39
C GLN A 49 13.91 -19.83 8.11
N GLY A 50 12.85 -19.57 7.35
CA GLY A 50 11.48 -19.57 7.88
C GLY A 50 11.16 -18.36 8.75
N THR A 51 10.24 -18.52 9.70
CA THR A 51 9.75 -17.41 10.53
C THR A 51 10.70 -17.10 11.67
N TRP A 52 11.01 -15.83 11.84
CA TRP A 52 11.87 -15.31 12.90
C TRP A 52 11.15 -14.26 13.73
N PHE A 53 11.46 -14.25 15.02
CA PHE A 53 10.96 -13.33 16.02
C PHE A 53 12.13 -12.80 16.84
N TYR A 54 12.23 -11.48 16.93
CA TYR A 54 13.17 -10.75 17.76
C TYR A 54 12.42 -9.91 18.78
N ARG A 55 12.93 -9.89 20.01
CA ARG A 55 12.50 -9.00 21.07
C ARG A 55 13.71 -8.22 21.57
N HIS A 56 13.59 -6.90 21.53
CA HIS A 56 14.60 -5.98 22.01
C HIS A 56 14.03 -5.28 23.25
N GLU A 57 14.76 -5.36 24.36
CA GLU A 57 14.40 -4.67 25.59
C GLU A 57 14.79 -3.20 25.53
N ALA A 58 14.13 -2.37 26.35
CA ALA A 58 14.46 -0.96 26.43
C ALA A 58 15.86 -0.79 27.04
N LEU A 59 16.75 -0.07 26.33
CA LEU A 59 18.14 0.08 26.74
C LEU A 59 18.65 1.47 26.40
N ARG A 60 19.28 2.15 27.38
CA ARG A 60 19.94 3.47 27.19
C ARG A 60 19.05 4.55 26.55
N GLY A 61 17.75 4.52 26.83
CA GLY A 61 16.79 5.49 26.28
C GLY A 61 16.16 5.06 24.95
N GLU A 62 16.59 3.95 24.36
CA GLU A 62 15.88 3.32 23.25
C GLU A 62 14.67 2.53 23.78
N PRO A 63 13.46 2.72 23.20
CA PRO A 63 12.29 1.98 23.62
C PRO A 63 12.40 0.50 23.25
N ALA A 64 11.75 -0.35 24.04
CA ALA A 64 11.60 -1.75 23.68
C ALA A 64 10.82 -1.87 22.36
N TYR A 65 11.15 -2.89 21.56
CA TYR A 65 10.40 -3.21 20.36
C TYR A 65 10.51 -4.70 20.05
N SER A 66 9.58 -5.21 19.25
CA SER A 66 9.66 -6.56 18.71
C SER A 66 9.49 -6.53 17.20
N GLU A 67 10.15 -7.44 16.51
CA GLU A 67 9.99 -7.58 15.07
C GLU A 67 9.93 -9.05 14.67
N PHE A 68 9.12 -9.34 13.66
CA PHE A 68 9.00 -10.68 13.14
C PHE A 68 8.72 -10.68 11.65
N GLY A 69 9.12 -11.76 10.99
CA GLY A 69 9.00 -11.92 9.56
C GLY A 69 9.67 -13.21 9.12
N ASN A 70 9.96 -13.33 7.83
CA ASN A 70 10.59 -14.53 7.30
C ASN A 70 12.02 -14.27 6.82
N TYR A 71 12.86 -15.29 6.94
CA TYR A 71 14.18 -15.38 6.34
C TYR A 71 14.21 -16.48 5.28
N LYS A 72 15.04 -16.25 4.28
CA LYS A 72 15.52 -17.26 3.34
C LYS A 72 17.00 -17.05 3.11
N ASP A 73 17.82 -18.05 3.42
CA ASP A 73 19.28 -18.03 3.24
C ASP A 73 19.93 -16.78 3.87
N ASP A 74 19.63 -16.51 5.15
CA ASP A 74 20.07 -15.31 5.92
C ASP A 74 19.53 -13.96 5.44
N ARG A 75 18.64 -13.93 4.45
CA ARG A 75 18.07 -12.69 3.92
C ARG A 75 16.60 -12.53 4.31
N LYS A 76 16.24 -11.34 4.82
CA LYS A 76 14.84 -10.97 5.08
C LYS A 76 14.01 -11.13 3.79
N THR A 77 12.86 -11.78 3.88
CA THR A 77 11.97 -12.02 2.75
C THR A 77 10.51 -11.92 3.17
N GLY A 78 9.67 -11.48 2.24
CA GLY A 78 8.24 -11.27 2.47
C GLY A 78 7.99 -10.14 3.48
N ARG A 79 6.84 -10.24 4.15
CA ARG A 79 6.39 -9.22 5.09
C ARG A 79 7.13 -9.31 6.42
N TRP A 80 7.60 -8.16 6.88
CA TRP A 80 8.20 -7.92 8.17
C TRP A 80 7.34 -6.94 8.95
N ILE A 81 7.08 -7.25 10.21
CA ILE A 81 6.22 -6.46 11.10
C ILE A 81 7.06 -6.05 12.29
N LYS A 82 7.05 -4.76 12.59
CA LYS A 82 7.67 -4.16 13.77
C LYS A 82 6.60 -3.62 14.70
N LEU A 83 6.69 -3.98 15.97
CA LEU A 83 5.84 -3.52 17.05
C LEU A 83 6.68 -2.77 18.08
N ASP A 84 6.11 -1.74 18.70
CA ASP A 84 6.75 -1.07 19.84
C ASP A 84 6.62 -1.90 21.13
N GLY A 85 7.12 -1.35 22.25
CA GLY A 85 7.06 -1.98 23.57
C GLY A 85 5.65 -2.13 24.13
N GLU A 86 4.66 -1.44 23.56
CA GLU A 86 3.23 -1.52 23.89
C GLU A 86 2.46 -2.40 22.90
N ASN A 87 3.16 -3.16 22.04
CA ASN A 87 2.58 -4.01 21.00
C ASN A 87 1.76 -3.26 19.94
N ARG A 88 1.99 -1.94 19.77
CA ARG A 88 1.41 -1.15 18.68
C ARG A 88 2.25 -1.27 17.42
N LEU A 89 1.60 -1.21 16.26
CA LEU A 89 2.29 -1.23 14.96
C LEU A 89 3.22 -0.02 14.84
N VAL A 90 4.43 -0.28 14.36
CA VAL A 90 5.44 0.75 14.00
C VAL A 90 5.68 0.71 12.50
N SER A 91 5.89 -0.49 11.93
CA SER A 91 6.04 -0.65 10.50
C SER A 91 5.59 -2.03 10.02
N ILE A 92 5.11 -2.07 8.79
CA ILE A 92 4.91 -3.28 8.00
C ILE A 92 5.66 -3.07 6.69
N GLU A 93 6.71 -3.85 6.48
CA GLU A 93 7.65 -3.67 5.39
C GLU A 93 7.74 -4.96 4.57
N ASN A 94 7.76 -4.84 3.25
CA ASN A 94 7.99 -6.01 2.39
C ASN A 94 9.46 -6.05 1.96
N PHE A 95 10.08 -7.22 2.14
CA PHE A 95 11.46 -7.48 1.77
C PHE A 95 11.53 -8.52 0.65
N SER A 96 12.49 -8.36 -0.25
CA SER A 96 12.87 -9.36 -1.23
C SER A 96 14.38 -9.48 -1.23
N ARG A 97 14.91 -10.69 -1.00
CA ARG A 97 16.36 -10.95 -0.96
C ARG A 97 17.15 -10.01 -0.03
N GLY A 98 16.55 -9.64 1.10
CA GLY A 98 17.20 -8.80 2.12
C GLY A 98 17.10 -7.30 1.89
N VAL A 99 16.47 -6.84 0.80
CA VAL A 99 16.22 -5.42 0.53
C VAL A 99 14.72 -5.12 0.57
N LEU A 100 14.32 -3.92 1.00
CA LEU A 100 12.93 -3.46 0.91
C LEU A 100 12.47 -3.45 -0.54
N ASN A 101 11.37 -4.15 -0.81
CA ASN A 101 10.81 -4.25 -2.14
C ASN A 101 9.31 -4.55 -2.05
N GLY A 102 8.51 -3.63 -2.58
CA GLY A 102 7.06 -3.65 -2.50
C GLY A 102 6.51 -2.63 -1.51
N GLU A 103 5.23 -2.81 -1.16
CA GLU A 103 4.51 -1.90 -0.28
C GLU A 103 5.15 -1.84 1.12
N SER A 104 5.21 -0.66 1.71
CA SER A 104 5.63 -0.45 3.10
C SER A 104 4.71 0.55 3.76
N GLN A 105 4.34 0.25 5.00
CA GLN A 105 3.40 1.00 5.83
C GLN A 105 4.08 1.38 7.13
N TYR A 106 3.96 2.63 7.53
CA TYR A 106 4.53 3.18 8.75
C TYR A 106 3.43 3.74 9.63
N TYR A 107 3.63 3.57 10.94
CA TYR A 107 2.64 3.88 11.94
C TYR A 107 3.27 4.67 13.08
N GLU A 108 2.49 5.59 13.63
CA GLU A 108 2.82 6.33 14.84
C GLU A 108 1.73 6.02 15.88
N GLU A 109 2.14 5.48 17.03
CA GLU A 109 1.22 4.97 18.06
C GLU A 109 0.15 3.99 17.50
N GLY A 110 0.51 3.18 16.50
CA GLY A 110 -0.39 2.24 15.83
C GLY A 110 -1.32 2.85 14.78
N LYS A 111 -1.22 4.15 14.50
CA LYS A 111 -2.02 4.84 13.48
C LYS A 111 -1.20 5.05 12.22
N LEU A 112 -1.78 4.76 11.06
CA LEU A 112 -1.09 4.84 9.77
C LEU A 112 -0.69 6.29 9.49
N THR A 113 0.60 6.53 9.27
CA THR A 113 1.15 7.85 8.93
C THR A 113 1.71 7.90 7.53
N CYS A 114 2.16 6.77 6.99
CA CYS A 114 2.73 6.73 5.66
C CYS A 114 2.52 5.36 5.02
N ILE A 115 2.14 5.35 3.75
CA ILE A 115 2.13 4.15 2.91
C ILE A 115 2.76 4.49 1.57
N GLY A 116 3.62 3.60 1.10
CA GLY A 116 4.29 3.77 -0.18
C GLY A 116 4.87 2.46 -0.69
N THR A 117 5.57 2.53 -1.81
CA THR A 117 6.25 1.38 -2.39
C THR A 117 7.74 1.64 -2.44
N TYR A 118 8.54 0.66 -2.03
CA TYR A 118 9.96 0.64 -2.29
C TYR A 118 10.25 -0.25 -3.48
N ARG A 119 11.28 0.12 -4.23
CA ARG A 119 11.90 -0.71 -5.25
C ARG A 119 13.27 -1.14 -4.74
N GLY A 120 13.40 -2.43 -4.47
CA GLY A 120 14.67 -3.02 -4.11
C GLY A 120 15.53 -3.24 -5.35
N LEU A 121 16.76 -2.74 -5.34
CA LEU A 121 17.75 -3.06 -6.36
C LEU A 121 18.24 -4.49 -6.15
N ASN A 122 18.45 -5.25 -7.24
CA ASN A 122 18.80 -6.66 -7.15
C ASN A 122 20.19 -6.83 -6.49
N PRO A 123 20.29 -7.38 -5.26
CA PRO A 123 21.58 -7.48 -4.57
C PRO A 123 22.50 -8.56 -5.19
N ASP A 124 21.96 -9.45 -6.02
CA ASP A 124 22.72 -10.55 -6.63
C ASP A 124 23.53 -10.09 -7.86
N ASN A 125 23.08 -9.03 -8.53
CA ASN A 125 23.80 -8.46 -9.67
C ASN A 125 24.89 -7.54 -9.15
N LYS A 126 26.15 -7.79 -9.58
CA LYS A 126 27.31 -6.99 -9.17
C LYS A 126 27.56 -5.80 -10.09
N VAL A 127 27.10 -5.89 -11.33
CA VAL A 127 27.33 -4.91 -12.38
C VAL A 127 26.04 -4.63 -13.14
N ASP A 128 25.88 -3.39 -13.54
CA ASP A 128 24.84 -2.91 -14.43
C ASP A 128 25.51 -2.33 -15.69
N SER A 129 24.75 -2.17 -16.77
CA SER A 129 25.22 -1.63 -18.04
C SER A 129 24.44 -0.37 -18.39
N ILE A 130 25.15 0.74 -18.61
CA ILE A 130 24.56 2.01 -19.02
C ILE A 130 25.07 2.41 -20.39
N TRP A 131 24.23 3.11 -21.16
CA TRP A 131 24.64 3.75 -22.40
C TRP A 131 25.28 5.10 -22.08
N VAL A 132 26.51 5.31 -22.55
CA VAL A 132 27.25 6.56 -22.37
C VAL A 132 27.61 7.10 -23.75
N THR A 133 27.21 8.34 -24.03
CA THR A 133 27.59 9.05 -25.25
C THR A 133 29.00 9.61 -25.10
N ASP A 134 29.89 9.28 -26.03
CA ASP A 134 31.22 9.87 -26.10
C ASP A 134 31.11 11.34 -26.57
N PRO A 135 31.61 12.32 -25.80
CA PRO A 135 31.50 13.74 -26.14
C PRO A 135 32.23 14.16 -27.42
N LEU A 136 33.18 13.35 -27.92
CA LEU A 136 33.96 13.68 -29.13
C LEU A 136 33.39 13.05 -30.40
N SER A 137 32.92 11.80 -30.29
CA SER A 137 32.50 11.00 -31.45
C SER A 137 30.99 10.90 -31.62
N ASP A 138 30.20 11.33 -30.62
CA ASP A 138 28.73 11.22 -30.57
C ASP A 138 28.23 9.77 -30.71
N GLN A 139 29.10 8.79 -30.43
CA GLN A 139 28.76 7.37 -30.44
C GLN A 139 28.32 6.93 -29.05
N GLU A 140 27.28 6.10 -29.00
CA GLU A 140 26.82 5.47 -27.76
C GLU A 140 27.63 4.19 -27.50
N VAL A 141 28.37 4.18 -26.39
CA VAL A 141 29.13 3.01 -25.94
C VAL A 141 28.49 2.46 -24.68
N MET A 142 28.35 1.12 -24.62
CA MET A 142 27.86 0.45 -23.42
C MET A 142 28.98 0.34 -22.40
N VAL A 143 28.82 0.98 -21.24
CA VAL A 143 29.78 0.96 -20.14
C VAL A 143 29.22 0.13 -19.00
N VAL A 144 30.05 -0.78 -18.48
CA VAL A 144 29.73 -1.60 -17.31
C VAL A 144 30.05 -0.79 -16.06
N VAL A 145 29.05 -0.58 -15.21
CA VAL A 145 29.17 0.12 -13.93
C VAL A 145 28.85 -0.83 -12.78
N PRO A 146 29.42 -0.63 -11.58
CA PRO A 146 29.00 -1.40 -10.40
C PRO A 146 27.51 -1.19 -10.13
N SER A 147 26.76 -2.27 -9.88
CA SER A 147 25.34 -2.15 -9.54
C SER A 147 25.17 -1.44 -8.20
N GLU A 148 24.27 -0.47 -8.16
CA GLU A 148 23.84 0.14 -6.93
C GLU A 148 23.14 -0.91 -6.05
N ARG A 149 23.49 -0.91 -4.76
CA ARG A 149 22.90 -1.79 -3.76
C ARG A 149 22.04 -0.94 -2.84
N GLY A 150 20.77 -1.30 -2.70
CA GLY A 150 19.89 -0.61 -1.77
C GLY A 150 18.43 -0.69 -2.15
N THR A 151 17.70 0.28 -1.63
CA THR A 151 16.25 0.38 -1.71
C THR A 151 15.91 1.82 -2.02
N MET A 152 15.11 2.03 -3.06
CA MET A 152 14.74 3.36 -3.53
C MET A 152 13.24 3.53 -3.41
N LYS A 153 12.77 4.72 -3.04
CA LYS A 153 11.35 5.06 -3.05
C LYS A 153 10.85 5.03 -4.49
N HIS A 154 9.67 4.43 -4.67
CA HIS A 154 9.07 4.33 -5.99
C HIS A 154 7.54 4.33 -5.92
N GLY A 155 6.90 4.75 -7.01
CA GLY A 155 5.46 4.83 -7.12
C GLY A 155 4.87 5.87 -6.18
N LEU A 156 3.61 5.67 -5.82
CA LEU A 156 2.83 6.62 -5.05
C LEU A 156 3.04 6.45 -3.54
N TRP A 157 3.33 7.56 -2.89
CA TRP A 157 3.53 7.72 -1.45
C TRP A 157 2.44 8.62 -0.89
N ARG A 158 1.72 8.12 0.11
CA ARG A 158 0.65 8.85 0.79
C ARG A 158 1.00 9.01 2.25
N TYR A 159 0.81 10.23 2.75
CA TYR A 159 1.06 10.59 4.14
C TYR A 159 -0.23 11.01 4.80
N TYR A 160 -0.39 10.58 6.04
CA TYR A 160 -1.58 10.81 6.83
C TYR A 160 -1.18 11.46 8.16
N ASP A 161 -2.04 12.35 8.66
CA ASP A 161 -1.93 12.84 10.03
C ASP A 161 -2.32 11.72 11.00
N ALA A 162 -1.39 11.34 11.89
CA ALA A 162 -1.62 10.28 12.87
C ALA A 162 -2.88 10.54 13.72
N ARG A 163 -3.18 11.79 14.08
CA ARG A 163 -4.30 12.11 14.95
C ARG A 163 -5.64 12.05 14.22
N THR A 164 -5.71 12.60 13.02
CA THR A 164 -6.97 12.77 12.28
C THR A 164 -7.22 11.69 11.22
N GLY A 165 -6.19 10.95 10.81
CA GLY A 165 -6.23 9.97 9.72
C GLY A 165 -6.38 10.60 8.32
N GLN A 166 -6.27 11.92 8.23
CA GLN A 166 -6.48 12.66 6.98
C GLN A 166 -5.21 12.65 6.12
N LEU A 167 -5.35 12.47 4.81
CA LEU A 167 -4.28 12.48 3.80
C LEU A 167 -3.64 13.87 3.67
N THR A 168 -2.54 14.13 4.37
CA THR A 168 -1.86 15.44 4.36
C THR A 168 -1.06 15.67 3.10
N ARG A 169 -0.53 14.62 2.48
CA ARG A 169 0.37 14.73 1.34
C ARG A 169 0.35 13.50 0.46
N GLU A 170 0.49 13.72 -0.83
CA GLU A 170 0.72 12.70 -1.84
C GLU A 170 1.97 13.05 -2.65
N GLU A 171 2.87 12.10 -2.79
CA GLU A 171 4.13 12.20 -3.52
C GLU A 171 4.25 11.02 -4.48
N GLU A 172 4.77 11.22 -5.68
CA GLU A 172 5.07 10.14 -6.62
C GLU A 172 6.56 10.14 -6.93
N TYR A 173 7.16 8.96 -6.84
CA TYR A 173 8.60 8.76 -7.00
C TYR A 173 8.92 7.82 -8.17
N GLN A 174 9.86 8.22 -8.99
CA GLN A 174 10.49 7.37 -9.99
C GLN A 174 11.93 7.10 -9.56
N VAL A 175 12.16 6.00 -8.82
CA VAL A 175 13.53 5.59 -8.44
C VAL A 175 14.24 6.71 -7.67
N ASP A 176 13.69 7.06 -6.50
CA ASP A 176 14.06 8.20 -5.64
C ASP A 176 13.84 9.62 -6.21
N ASP A 177 13.66 9.77 -7.52
CA ASP A 177 13.32 11.06 -8.11
C ASP A 177 11.84 11.42 -7.83
N LEU A 178 11.62 12.54 -7.16
CA LEU A 178 10.28 13.07 -6.89
C LEU A 178 9.70 13.70 -8.16
N ILE A 179 8.73 13.04 -8.79
CA ILE A 179 8.10 13.51 -10.03
C ILE A 179 6.82 14.31 -9.77
N PHE A 180 6.12 14.05 -8.67
CA PHE A 180 4.90 14.73 -8.31
C PHE A 180 4.81 14.94 -6.79
N LYS A 181 4.31 16.10 -6.38
CA LYS A 181 4.01 16.40 -4.99
C LYS A 181 2.75 17.24 -4.89
N LYS A 182 1.85 16.84 -4.00
CA LYS A 182 0.62 17.56 -3.68
C LYS A 182 0.40 17.54 -2.17
N ASP A 183 0.38 18.74 -1.60
CA ASP A 183 0.03 18.94 -0.20
C ASP A 183 -1.46 19.27 -0.08
N PHE A 184 -2.15 18.63 0.88
CA PHE A 184 -3.54 18.85 1.18
C PHE A 184 -3.66 19.68 2.46
N GLN A 185 -4.17 20.90 2.33
CA GLN A 185 -4.53 21.73 3.47
C GLN A 185 -5.95 21.41 3.89
N TYR A 186 -6.10 20.82 5.07
CA TYR A 186 -7.41 20.56 5.66
C TYR A 186 -7.96 21.81 6.29
N VAL A 187 -8.83 22.45 5.52
CA VAL A 187 -9.61 23.59 5.96
C VAL A 187 -10.97 23.04 6.43
N THR A 188 -11.41 23.42 7.64
CA THR A 188 -12.74 23.00 8.14
C THR A 188 -13.84 23.42 7.15
N HIS A 189 -15.00 22.76 7.15
CA HIS A 189 -16.08 23.13 6.22
C HIS A 189 -16.41 24.63 6.29
N THR A 190 -16.45 25.19 7.51
CA THR A 190 -16.65 26.61 7.77
C THR A 190 -15.54 27.49 7.19
N ASP A 191 -14.28 27.08 7.34
CA ASP A 191 -13.16 27.85 6.81
C ASP A 191 -13.06 27.73 5.29
N SER A 192 -13.51 26.61 4.70
CA SER A 192 -13.52 26.41 3.24
C SER A 192 -14.54 27.33 2.57
N LEU A 193 -15.71 27.53 3.21
CA LEU A 193 -16.71 28.50 2.78
C LEU A 193 -16.18 29.93 2.86
N ARG A 194 -15.51 30.30 3.96
CA ARG A 194 -14.87 31.62 4.11
C ARG A 194 -13.77 31.85 3.07
N LEU A 195 -12.93 30.85 2.83
CA LEU A 195 -11.87 30.93 1.83
C LEU A 195 -12.45 31.09 0.43
N LYS A 196 -13.48 30.30 0.08
CA LYS A 196 -14.19 30.42 -1.19
C LYS A 196 -14.83 31.79 -1.37
N GLN A 197 -15.55 32.28 -0.35
CA GLN A 197 -16.11 33.64 -0.35
C GLN A 197 -15.02 34.70 -0.53
N ARG A 198 -13.87 34.55 0.12
CA ARG A 198 -12.73 35.46 -0.05
C ARG A 198 -12.19 35.43 -1.48
N ILE A 199 -12.00 34.24 -2.06
CA ILE A 199 -11.53 34.03 -3.44
C ILE A 199 -12.51 34.61 -4.45
N ASP A 200 -13.81 34.38 -4.27
CA ASP A 200 -14.86 34.90 -5.14
C ASP A 200 -14.93 36.44 -5.07
N ASN A 201 -14.63 37.02 -3.90
CA ASN A 201 -14.59 38.46 -3.69
C ASN A 201 -13.26 39.12 -4.07
N MET A 202 -12.26 38.36 -4.56
CA MET A 202 -11.01 38.96 -5.02
C MET A 202 -11.24 39.83 -6.28
N PRO A 203 -10.59 41.00 -6.40
CA PRO A 203 -10.86 41.95 -7.46
C PRO A 203 -10.63 41.39 -8.88
N HIS A 204 -9.77 40.38 -9.02
CA HIS A 204 -9.45 39.70 -10.28
C HIS A 204 -10.44 38.58 -10.66
N ASN A 205 -11.19 38.05 -9.70
CA ASN A 205 -12.24 37.04 -9.94
C ASN A 205 -13.63 37.66 -10.13
N ARG A 206 -13.80 38.91 -9.70
CA ARG A 206 -15.04 39.64 -9.89
C ARG A 206 -15.21 39.93 -11.38
N LYS A 207 -16.21 39.32 -12.02
CA LYS A 207 -16.58 39.61 -13.40
C LYS A 207 -16.89 41.11 -13.54
N THR A 208 -15.95 41.90 -14.04
CA THR A 208 -16.21 43.26 -14.46
C THR A 208 -17.18 43.20 -15.63
N LYS A 209 -18.43 43.62 -15.42
CA LYS A 209 -19.29 44.01 -16.53
C LYS A 209 -18.61 45.21 -17.18
N SER A 210 -17.92 45.00 -18.30
CA SER A 210 -17.49 46.10 -19.16
C SER A 210 -18.73 46.95 -19.46
N PRO A 211 -18.68 48.28 -19.24
CA PRO A 211 -19.83 49.11 -19.54
C PRO A 211 -20.10 49.01 -21.04
N GLU A 212 -21.32 48.57 -21.42
CA GLU A 212 -21.78 48.62 -22.80
C GLU A 212 -21.66 50.07 -23.29
N ARG A 213 -20.72 50.32 -24.22
CA ARG A 213 -20.66 51.58 -24.94
C ARG A 213 -21.93 51.71 -25.76
N LYS A 214 -22.92 52.45 -25.25
CA LYS A 214 -24.03 52.95 -26.07
C LYS A 214 -23.47 53.96 -27.07
N VAL A 215 -23.11 53.48 -28.25
CA VAL A 215 -22.78 54.34 -29.41
C VAL A 215 -24.07 55.04 -29.81
N LYS A 216 -24.21 56.33 -29.48
CA LYS A 216 -25.27 57.17 -30.05
C LYS A 216 -24.87 57.48 -31.49
N SER A 217 -25.55 56.85 -32.45
CA SER A 217 -25.46 57.21 -33.86
C SER A 217 -26.23 58.51 -34.08
N ASN A 218 -25.52 59.62 -34.26
CA ASN A 218 -26.14 60.83 -34.81
C ASN A 218 -26.21 60.66 -36.33
N ILE A 219 -27.43 60.55 -36.84
CA ILE A 219 -27.75 60.65 -38.26
C ILE A 219 -27.96 62.14 -38.56
N TYR A 220 -27.26 62.64 -39.58
CA TYR A 220 -27.39 64.00 -40.11
C TYR A 220 -28.64 64.14 -40.98
#